data_AF-A0A3D2UB49-F1
#
_entry.id   AF-A0A3D2UB49-F1
#
_cell.length_a   1.000
_cell.length_b   1.000
_cell.length_c   1.000
_cell.angle_alpha   90.00
_cell.angle_beta   90.00
_cell.angle_gamma   90.00
#
_symmetry.space_group_name_H-M   'P 1'
#
loop_
_entity.id
_entity.type
_entity.pdbx_description
1 polymer ?
#
loop_
_entity_poly.entity_id
_entity_poly.type
_entity_poly.pdbx_seq_one_letter_code
_entity_poly.pdbx_strand_id
1 'polypeptide(L)'
;MGLKLANSKLCLWLFLGTEIMFFTALIGTYIVVRLSSVDADGNTAWPSNEITHIVTIAGAINTFVLIGSSFLVVRAHERIAHGKFKDGLQDLILVFVCAVLFLGIKGYEYQGKWSRDILPGRISETRLQAVEKAIGQIGAVAALDAESLGGKEAKAELAKEHSQLENLLRQEKLTLEAMEAKVVTLANSQSYGSQIASHVMMATIYHDRSRDKDGELVPLDHEHHAAYYIP
;
A
#
# COMPACT_ATOMS: atom_id res chain seq x y z
N MET A 1 -0.64 28.76 -44.63
CA MET A 1 -1.60 27.68 -44.92
C MET A 1 -1.59 26.71 -43.74
N GLY A 2 -2.71 26.48 -43.08
CA GLY A 2 -2.81 25.46 -42.02
C GLY A 2 -2.81 24.06 -42.64
N LEU A 3 -2.06 23.14 -42.03
CA LEU A 3 -2.08 21.72 -42.40
C LEU A 3 -3.51 21.17 -42.26
N LYS A 4 -4.04 20.54 -43.32
CA LYS A 4 -5.35 19.87 -43.28
C LYS A 4 -5.25 18.59 -42.42
N LEU A 5 -5.45 18.72 -41.12
CA LEU A 5 -5.56 17.60 -40.19
C LEU A 5 -7.00 17.07 -40.17
N ALA A 6 -7.17 15.75 -40.21
CA ALA A 6 -8.47 15.14 -40.01
C ALA A 6 -8.97 15.42 -38.58
N ASN A 7 -10.26 15.73 -38.42
CA ASN A 7 -10.87 16.03 -37.12
C ASN A 7 -10.58 14.94 -36.08
N SER A 8 -10.62 13.66 -36.47
CA SER A 8 -10.31 12.53 -35.58
C SER A 8 -8.88 12.57 -35.03
N LYS A 9 -7.90 12.96 -35.86
CA LYS A 9 -6.51 13.13 -35.40
C LYS A 9 -6.40 14.32 -34.44
N LEU A 10 -7.07 15.43 -34.75
CA LEU A 10 -7.09 16.60 -33.86
C LEU A 10 -7.70 16.26 -32.49
N CYS A 11 -8.83 15.54 -32.46
CA CYS A 11 -9.45 15.07 -31.23
C CYS A 11 -8.50 14.18 -30.40
N LEU A 12 -7.80 13.24 -31.05
CA LEU A 12 -6.86 12.36 -30.35
C LEU A 12 -5.67 13.14 -29.78
N TRP A 13 -5.14 14.12 -30.52
CA TRP A 13 -4.08 15.00 -30.04
C TRP A 13 -4.51 15.83 -28.82
N LEU A 14 -5.71 16.40 -28.85
CA LEU A 14 -6.25 17.16 -27.72
C LEU A 14 -6.47 16.26 -26.49
N PHE A 15 -7.04 15.06 -26.69
CA PHE A 15 -7.24 14.07 -25.63
C PHE A 15 -5.90 13.64 -24.99
N LEU A 16 -4.91 13.29 -25.80
CA LEU A 16 -3.57 12.93 -25.31
C LEU A 16 -2.92 14.09 -24.53
N GLY A 17 -3.11 15.34 -24.99
CA GLY A 17 -2.66 16.52 -24.27
C GLY A 17 -3.27 16.63 -22.87
N THR A 18 -4.58 16.38 -22.74
CA THR A 18 -5.26 16.41 -21.43
C THR A 18 -4.80 15.30 -20.49
N GLU A 19 -4.53 14.10 -21.01
CA GLU A 19 -3.99 12.98 -20.21
C GLU A 19 -2.59 13.30 -19.67
N ILE A 20 -1.72 13.90 -20.49
CA ILE A 20 -0.38 14.33 -20.04
C ILE A 20 -0.49 15.33 -18.89
N MET A 21 -1.40 16.32 -18.98
CA MET A 21 -1.62 17.30 -17.91
C MET A 21 -2.16 16.62 -16.64
N PHE A 22 -3.10 15.69 -16.78
CA PHE A 22 -3.67 14.93 -15.67
C PHE A 22 -2.60 14.13 -14.91
N PHE A 23 -1.80 13.32 -15.61
CA PHE A 23 -0.72 12.55 -14.97
C PHE A 23 0.40 13.44 -14.42
N THR A 24 0.69 14.57 -15.08
CA THR A 24 1.68 15.53 -14.57
C THR A 24 1.26 16.09 -13.21
N ALA A 25 -0.03 16.42 -13.04
CA ALA A 25 -0.56 16.87 -11.76
C ALA A 25 -0.44 15.77 -10.69
N LEU A 26 -0.80 14.52 -11.01
CA LEU A 26 -0.68 13.38 -10.08
C LEU A 26 0.77 13.11 -9.66
N ILE A 27 1.71 13.12 -10.61
CA ILE A 27 3.15 12.94 -10.33
C ILE A 27 3.68 14.12 -9.52
N GLY A 28 3.26 15.35 -9.84
CA GLY A 28 3.62 16.55 -9.09
C GLY A 28 3.16 16.48 -7.63
N THR A 29 1.90 16.10 -7.39
CA THR A 29 1.37 15.86 -6.04
C THR A 29 2.18 14.79 -5.32
N TYR A 30 2.49 13.67 -5.97
CA TYR A 30 3.34 12.62 -5.39
C TYR A 30 4.71 13.14 -4.97
N ILE A 31 5.39 13.94 -5.82
CA ILE A 31 6.70 14.51 -5.51
C ILE A 31 6.59 15.43 -4.29
N VAL A 32 5.61 16.33 -4.26
CA VAL A 32 5.40 17.25 -3.14
C VAL A 32 5.15 16.46 -1.85
N VAL A 33 4.21 15.52 -1.85
CA VAL A 33 3.90 14.70 -0.66
C VAL A 33 5.13 13.91 -0.21
N ARG A 34 5.91 13.35 -1.14
CA ARG A 34 7.12 12.59 -0.84
C ARG A 34 8.24 13.43 -0.24
N LEU A 35 8.39 14.68 -0.67
CA LEU A 35 9.40 15.58 -0.15
C LEU A 35 8.95 16.26 1.16
N SER A 36 7.65 16.42 1.35
CA SER A 36 7.06 17.01 2.56
C SER A 36 6.82 15.99 3.69
N SER A 37 6.95 14.69 3.44
CA SER A 37 6.82 13.66 4.47
C SER A 37 8.06 13.62 5.36
N VAL A 38 8.01 14.36 6.48
CA VAL A 38 9.05 14.39 7.51
C VAL A 38 8.50 13.92 8.86
N ASP A 39 9.31 13.22 9.65
CA ASP A 39 9.01 12.87 11.04
C ASP A 39 9.23 14.06 12.00
N ALA A 40 8.91 13.90 13.29
CA ALA A 40 9.12 14.95 14.29
C ALA A 40 10.60 15.29 14.51
N ASP A 41 11.51 14.38 14.18
CA ASP A 41 12.96 14.55 14.28
C ASP A 41 13.56 15.17 12.99
N GLY A 42 12.74 15.39 11.97
CA GLY A 42 13.10 15.97 10.67
C GLY A 42 13.64 14.98 9.64
N ASN A 43 13.58 13.67 9.89
CA ASN A 43 13.96 12.64 8.92
C ASN A 43 12.81 12.30 7.95
N THR A 44 13.12 11.61 6.87
CA THR A 44 12.12 11.23 5.85
C THR A 44 11.16 10.16 6.38
N ALA A 45 9.89 10.49 6.53
CA ALA A 45 8.82 9.58 6.96
C ALA A 45 8.17 8.80 5.79
N TRP A 46 8.88 8.65 4.67
CA TRP A 46 8.34 7.99 3.47
C TRP A 46 8.39 6.47 3.61
N PRO A 47 7.32 5.74 3.27
CA PRO A 47 7.25 4.29 3.44
C PRO A 47 8.30 3.53 2.62
N SER A 48 8.90 2.52 3.24
CA SER A 48 9.88 1.65 2.59
C SER A 48 9.22 0.66 1.60
N ASN A 49 10.04 0.05 0.73
CA ASN A 49 9.58 -0.94 -0.25
C ASN A 49 9.01 -2.22 0.40
N GLU A 50 9.47 -2.52 1.62
CA GLU A 50 9.00 -3.67 2.39
C GLU A 50 7.55 -3.49 2.84
N ILE A 51 7.21 -2.27 3.25
CA ILE A 51 5.88 -1.93 3.79
C ILE A 51 4.87 -1.73 2.65
N THR A 52 5.33 -1.22 1.50
CA THR A 52 4.50 -1.09 0.29
C THR A 52 4.35 -2.39 -0.51
N HIS A 53 5.05 -3.45 -0.10
CA HIS A 53 5.06 -4.78 -0.73
C HIS A 53 5.28 -4.74 -2.24
N ILE A 54 6.21 -3.90 -2.67
CA ILE A 54 6.51 -3.75 -4.10
C ILE A 54 7.51 -4.85 -4.49
N VAL A 55 7.05 -5.76 -5.35
CA VAL A 55 7.93 -6.79 -5.94
C VAL A 55 8.66 -6.18 -7.14
N THR A 56 9.85 -5.60 -6.90
CA THR A 56 10.63 -4.86 -7.90
C THR A 56 10.90 -5.68 -9.17
N ILE A 57 11.16 -6.98 -9.04
CA ILE A 57 11.41 -7.87 -10.18
C ILE A 57 10.17 -8.02 -11.06
N ALA A 58 8.99 -8.19 -10.44
CA ALA A 58 7.72 -8.27 -11.18
C ALA A 58 7.40 -6.95 -11.90
N GLY A 59 7.73 -5.82 -11.24
CA GLY A 59 7.69 -4.49 -11.86
C GLY A 59 8.58 -4.40 -13.10
N ALA A 60 9.85 -4.81 -12.99
CA ALA A 60 10.81 -4.78 -14.10
C ALA A 60 10.36 -5.65 -15.28
N ILE A 61 9.88 -6.87 -15.02
CA ILE A 61 9.34 -7.77 -16.06
C ILE A 61 8.17 -7.09 -16.78
N ASN A 62 7.24 -6.50 -16.05
CA ASN A 62 6.11 -5.77 -16.64
C ASN A 62 6.57 -4.59 -17.51
N THR A 63 7.60 -3.87 -17.10
CA THR A 63 8.17 -2.79 -17.93
C THR A 63 8.72 -3.32 -19.25
N PHE A 64 9.44 -4.45 -19.24
CA PHE A 64 9.90 -5.08 -20.48
C PHE A 64 8.74 -5.54 -21.37
N VAL A 65 7.67 -6.10 -20.78
CA VAL A 65 6.46 -6.50 -21.52
C VAL A 65 5.80 -5.29 -22.19
N LEU A 66 5.68 -4.16 -21.50
CA LEU A 66 5.08 -2.94 -22.06
C LEU A 66 5.92 -2.35 -23.20
N ILE A 67 7.25 -2.27 -23.02
CA ILE A 67 8.17 -1.79 -24.07
C ILE A 67 8.12 -2.72 -25.29
N GLY A 68 8.18 -4.03 -25.07
CA GLY A 68 8.07 -5.03 -26.13
C GLY A 68 6.74 -4.96 -26.88
N SER A 69 5.63 -4.77 -26.16
CA SER A 69 4.30 -4.59 -26.79
C SER A 69 4.23 -3.33 -27.66
N SER A 70 4.89 -2.24 -27.25
CA SER A 70 4.92 -1.00 -28.03
C SER A 70 5.64 -1.18 -29.37
N PHE A 71 6.74 -1.93 -29.37
CA PHE A 71 7.43 -2.31 -30.61
C PHE A 71 6.54 -3.15 -31.54
N LEU A 72 5.80 -4.11 -30.99
CA LEU A 72 4.90 -4.95 -31.77
C LEU A 72 3.76 -4.16 -32.43
N VAL A 73 3.23 -3.13 -31.76
CA VAL A 73 2.21 -2.23 -32.36
C VAL A 73 2.78 -1.48 -33.57
N VAL A 74 4.01 -0.97 -33.47
CA VAL A 74 4.68 -0.28 -34.59
C VAL A 74 4.93 -1.24 -35.75
N ARG A 75 5.41 -2.46 -35.46
CA ARG A 75 5.62 -3.51 -36.47
C ARG A 75 4.31 -3.93 -37.14
N ALA A 76 3.23 -4.07 -36.37
CA ALA A 76 1.90 -4.35 -36.89
C ALA A 76 1.44 -3.27 -37.88
N HIS A 77 1.63 -2.00 -37.52
CA HIS A 77 1.26 -0.87 -38.36
C HIS A 77 2.03 -0.86 -39.69
N GLU A 78 3.34 -1.09 -39.64
CA GLU A 78 4.20 -1.18 -40.83
C GLU A 78 3.79 -2.34 -41.76
N ARG A 79 3.57 -3.55 -41.20
CA ARG A 79 3.13 -4.72 -41.98
C ARG A 79 1.79 -4.51 -42.65
N ILE A 80 0.82 -3.92 -41.93
CA ILE A 80 -0.50 -3.59 -42.49
C ILE A 80 -0.37 -2.57 -43.61
N ALA A 81 0.47 -1.54 -43.45
CA ALA A 81 0.73 -0.54 -44.48
C ALA A 81 1.35 -1.15 -45.76
N HIS A 82 2.15 -2.22 -45.63
CA HIS A 82 2.70 -2.99 -46.74
C HIS A 82 1.78 -4.11 -47.28
N GLY A 83 0.51 -4.14 -46.88
CA GLY A 83 -0.48 -5.12 -47.36
C GLY A 83 -0.33 -6.52 -46.75
N LYS A 84 0.58 -6.71 -45.77
CA LYS A 84 0.77 -7.97 -45.04
C LYS A 84 -0.18 -8.06 -43.85
N PHE A 85 -1.48 -8.07 -44.14
CA PHE A 85 -2.54 -8.03 -43.11
C PHE A 85 -2.47 -9.18 -42.11
N LYS A 86 -2.18 -10.41 -42.56
CA LYS A 86 -2.09 -11.58 -41.67
C LYS A 86 -0.97 -11.41 -40.64
N ASP A 87 0.21 -10.99 -41.09
CA ASP A 87 1.38 -10.80 -40.21
C ASP A 87 1.17 -9.63 -39.24
N GLY A 88 0.48 -8.57 -39.68
CA GLY A 88 0.11 -7.45 -38.81
C GLY A 88 -0.94 -7.81 -37.78
N LEU A 89 -1.93 -8.64 -38.14
CA LEU A 89 -2.92 -9.17 -37.19
C LEU A 89 -2.27 -10.09 -36.16
N GLN A 90 -1.32 -10.94 -36.57
CA GLN A 90 -0.55 -11.77 -35.64
C GLN A 90 0.20 -10.93 -34.61
N ASP A 91 0.78 -9.80 -35.02
CA ASP A 91 1.46 -8.89 -34.11
C ASP A 91 0.49 -8.24 -33.11
N LEU A 92 -0.71 -7.85 -33.56
CA LEU A 92 -1.76 -7.34 -32.66
C LEU A 92 -2.28 -8.39 -31.67
N ILE A 93 -2.38 -9.65 -32.10
CA ILE A 93 -2.72 -10.76 -31.20
C ILE A 93 -1.63 -10.93 -30.14
N LEU A 94 -0.36 -10.82 -30.53
CA LEU A 94 0.76 -10.89 -29.59
C LEU A 94 0.74 -9.72 -28.59
N VAL A 95 0.42 -8.50 -29.05
CA VAL A 95 0.19 -7.34 -28.17
C VAL A 95 -0.92 -7.62 -27.16
N PHE A 96 -2.04 -8.22 -27.60
CA PHE A 96 -3.12 -8.60 -26.71
C PHE A 96 -2.68 -9.63 -25.66
N VAL A 97 -1.88 -10.63 -26.06
CA VAL A 97 -1.29 -11.59 -25.11
C VAL A 97 -0.37 -10.90 -24.10
N CYS A 98 0.45 -9.94 -24.53
CA CYS A 98 1.27 -9.13 -23.63
C CYS A 98 0.41 -8.31 -22.64
N ALA A 99 -0.73 -7.77 -23.09
CA ALA A 99 -1.66 -7.04 -22.23
C ALA A 99 -2.31 -7.96 -21.16
N VAL A 100 -2.70 -9.18 -21.54
CA VAL A 100 -3.23 -10.17 -20.59
C VAL A 100 -2.16 -10.60 -19.58
N LEU A 101 -0.92 -10.83 -20.02
CA LEU A 101 0.22 -11.13 -19.14
C LEU A 101 0.46 -10.00 -18.14
N PHE A 102 0.50 -8.76 -18.62
CA PHE A 102 0.66 -7.57 -17.77
C PHE A 102 -0.44 -7.49 -16.71
N LEU A 103 -1.70 -7.68 -17.12
CA LEU A 103 -2.84 -7.64 -16.22
C LEU A 103 -2.79 -8.77 -15.19
N GLY A 104 -2.37 -9.98 -15.58
CA GLY A 104 -2.19 -11.12 -14.68
C GLY A 104 -1.14 -10.86 -13.59
N ILE A 105 0.01 -10.31 -13.97
CA ILE A 105 1.07 -9.94 -13.01
C ILE A 105 0.57 -8.86 -12.05
N LYS A 106 -0.15 -7.84 -12.57
CA LYS A 106 -0.74 -6.79 -11.73
C LYS A 106 -1.83 -7.33 -10.81
N GLY A 107 -2.66 -8.27 -11.28
CA GLY A 107 -3.68 -8.93 -10.48
C GLY A 107 -3.09 -9.69 -9.30
N TYR A 108 -2.01 -10.45 -9.52
CA TYR A 108 -1.29 -11.14 -8.45
C TYR A 108 -0.71 -10.16 -7.42
N GLU A 109 -0.06 -9.08 -7.87
CA GLU A 109 0.48 -8.05 -6.97
C GLU A 109 -0.64 -7.42 -6.12
N TYR A 110 -1.78 -7.10 -6.73
CA TYR A 110 -2.91 -6.47 -6.04
C TYR A 110 -3.61 -7.41 -5.06
N GLN A 111 -3.67 -8.71 -5.34
CA GLN A 111 -4.21 -9.69 -4.40
C GLN A 111 -3.39 -9.71 -3.10
N GLY A 112 -2.05 -9.62 -3.20
CA GLY A 112 -1.18 -9.52 -2.04
C GLY A 112 -1.35 -8.20 -1.25
N LYS A 113 -1.84 -7.15 -1.90
CA LYS A 113 -2.19 -5.87 -1.25
C LYS A 113 -3.54 -5.95 -0.55
N TRP A 114 -4.51 -6.62 -1.19
CA TRP A 114 -5.83 -6.90 -0.62
C TRP A 114 -5.73 -7.72 0.67
N SER A 115 -4.90 -8.76 0.66
CA SER A 115 -4.66 -9.61 1.83
C SER A 115 -3.85 -8.93 2.93
N ARG A 116 -3.46 -7.65 2.79
CA ARG A 116 -2.77 -6.87 3.83
C ARG A 116 -3.50 -5.57 4.14
N ASP A 117 -4.72 -5.43 3.61
CA ASP A 117 -5.59 -4.29 3.86
C ASP A 117 -4.97 -2.91 3.51
N ILE A 118 -3.97 -2.89 2.63
CA ILE A 118 -3.36 -1.66 2.10
C ILE A 118 -4.16 -1.12 0.91
N LEU A 119 -5.47 -1.00 1.11
CA LEU A 119 -6.43 -0.53 0.11
C LEU A 119 -6.71 0.97 0.29
N PRO A 120 -7.00 1.70 -0.80
CA PRO A 120 -7.44 3.09 -0.69
C PRO A 120 -8.64 3.24 0.25
N GLY A 121 -8.60 4.22 1.15
CA GLY A 121 -9.64 4.47 2.15
C GLY A 121 -9.67 3.50 3.33
N ARG A 122 -8.78 2.50 3.38
CA ARG A 122 -8.61 1.61 4.55
C ARG A 122 -7.34 1.91 5.32
N ILE A 123 -6.38 2.62 4.73
CA ILE A 123 -5.17 3.08 5.40
C ILE A 123 -5.58 4.18 6.38
N SER A 124 -5.19 4.08 7.65
CA SER A 124 -5.47 5.15 8.62
C SER A 124 -4.58 6.35 8.33
N GLU A 125 -5.20 7.51 8.21
CA GLU A 125 -4.55 8.80 7.90
C GLU A 125 -4.24 9.57 9.18
N THR A 126 -5.00 9.29 10.24
CA THR A 126 -4.78 9.87 11.57
C THR A 126 -4.38 8.83 12.59
N ARG A 127 -3.67 9.32 13.59
CA ARG A 127 -3.23 8.62 14.78
C ARG A 127 -4.39 7.96 15.55
N LEU A 128 -5.53 8.65 15.65
CA LEU A 128 -6.76 8.09 16.22
C LEU A 128 -7.32 6.94 15.38
N GLN A 129 -7.42 7.11 14.06
CA GLN A 129 -7.89 6.06 13.15
C GLN A 129 -7.02 4.81 13.20
N ALA A 130 -5.70 4.97 13.39
CA ALA A 130 -4.78 3.85 13.53
C ALA A 130 -5.08 3.03 14.80
N VAL A 131 -5.26 3.71 15.94
CA VAL A 131 -5.62 3.09 17.22
C VAL A 131 -7.00 2.42 17.15
N GLU A 132 -8.00 3.09 16.60
CA GLU A 132 -9.35 2.54 16.41
C GLU A 132 -9.32 1.27 15.56
N LYS A 133 -8.58 1.31 14.45
CA LYS A 133 -8.44 0.17 13.54
C LYS A 133 -7.69 -1.00 14.21
N ALA A 134 -6.62 -0.72 14.95
CA ALA A 134 -5.88 -1.74 15.70
C ALA A 134 -6.75 -2.42 16.77
N ILE A 135 -7.51 -1.63 17.54
CA ILE A 135 -8.47 -2.15 18.52
C ILE A 135 -9.51 -3.04 17.84
N GLY A 136 -10.07 -2.62 16.71
CA GLY A 136 -11.02 -3.42 15.93
C GLY A 136 -10.44 -4.75 15.44
N GLN A 137 -9.19 -4.74 14.96
CA GLN A 137 -8.51 -5.96 14.52
C GLN A 137 -8.19 -6.90 15.70
N ILE A 138 -7.77 -6.37 16.85
CA ILE A 138 -7.60 -7.14 18.09
C ILE A 138 -8.91 -7.79 18.52
N GLY A 139 -10.05 -7.09 18.37
CA GLY A 139 -11.37 -7.66 18.62
C GLY A 139 -11.70 -8.85 17.72
N ALA A 140 -11.34 -8.78 16.44
CA ALA A 140 -11.48 -9.90 15.51
C ALA A 140 -10.63 -11.11 15.93
N VAL A 141 -9.43 -10.86 16.47
CA VAL A 141 -8.56 -11.92 17.02
C VAL A 141 -9.15 -12.52 18.29
N ALA A 142 -9.69 -11.69 19.20
CA ALA A 142 -10.35 -12.15 20.42
C ALA A 142 -11.60 -13.01 20.14
N ALA A 143 -12.24 -12.82 18.98
CA ALA A 143 -13.37 -13.62 18.53
C ALA A 143 -13.00 -15.00 17.99
N LEU A 144 -11.71 -15.26 17.69
CA LEU A 144 -11.23 -16.55 17.20
C LEU A 144 -11.44 -17.68 18.22
N ASP A 145 -11.36 -18.93 17.77
CA ASP A 145 -11.50 -20.10 18.63
C ASP A 145 -10.38 -20.19 19.68
N ALA A 146 -10.68 -20.80 20.83
CA ALA A 146 -9.70 -20.93 21.91
C ALA A 146 -8.46 -21.74 21.50
N GLU A 147 -8.59 -22.61 20.51
CA GLU A 147 -7.49 -23.42 19.98
C GLU A 147 -6.49 -22.60 19.15
N SER A 148 -6.98 -21.65 18.34
CA SER A 148 -6.10 -20.75 17.59
C SER A 148 -5.45 -19.68 18.47
N LEU A 149 -6.06 -19.35 19.62
CA LEU A 149 -5.55 -18.41 20.62
C LEU A 149 -4.61 -19.02 21.66
N GLY A 150 -4.25 -20.31 21.53
CA GLY A 150 -3.33 -20.98 22.47
C GLY A 150 -3.96 -21.37 23.82
N GLY A 151 -5.29 -21.32 23.95
CA GLY A 151 -6.03 -21.81 25.11
C GLY A 151 -7.26 -20.98 25.47
N LYS A 152 -8.12 -21.53 26.34
CA LYS A 152 -9.31 -20.82 26.87
C LYS A 152 -8.93 -19.64 27.77
N GLU A 153 -7.80 -19.73 28.46
CA GLU A 153 -7.30 -18.70 29.37
C GLU A 153 -6.82 -17.47 28.59
N ALA A 154 -5.98 -17.66 27.57
CA ALA A 154 -5.50 -16.59 26.69
C ALA A 154 -6.65 -15.87 25.97
N LYS A 155 -7.68 -16.62 25.51
CA LYS A 155 -8.89 -16.04 24.93
C LYS A 155 -9.66 -15.17 25.92
N ALA A 156 -9.87 -15.65 27.15
CA ALA A 156 -10.60 -14.91 28.17
C ALA A 156 -9.87 -13.63 28.60
N GLU A 157 -8.53 -13.69 28.69
CA GLU A 157 -7.68 -12.55 28.99
C GLU A 157 -7.74 -11.50 27.88
N LEU A 158 -7.52 -11.91 26.62
CA LEU A 158 -7.56 -11.00 25.47
C LEU A 158 -8.93 -10.34 25.30
N ALA A 159 -10.03 -11.09 25.48
CA ALA A 159 -11.38 -10.55 25.40
C ALA A 159 -11.65 -9.50 26.50
N LYS A 160 -11.11 -9.72 27.71
CA LYS A 160 -11.23 -8.77 28.82
C LYS A 160 -10.43 -7.49 28.54
N GLU A 161 -9.18 -7.62 28.12
CA GLU A 161 -8.31 -6.48 27.78
C GLU A 161 -8.88 -5.66 26.60
N HIS A 162 -9.40 -6.34 25.57
CA HIS A 162 -10.08 -5.69 24.45
C HIS A 162 -11.32 -4.90 24.90
N SER A 163 -12.18 -5.50 25.74
CA SER A 163 -13.37 -4.81 26.27
C SER A 163 -13.00 -3.60 27.14
N GLN A 164 -11.91 -3.70 27.91
CA GLN A 164 -11.40 -2.55 28.67
C GLN A 164 -10.91 -1.43 27.74
N LEU A 165 -10.15 -1.76 26.70
CA LEU A 165 -9.70 -0.77 25.71
C LEU A 165 -10.86 -0.11 24.98
N GLU A 166 -11.86 -0.88 24.53
CA GLU A 166 -13.03 -0.32 23.83
C GLU A 166 -13.83 0.62 24.72
N ASN A 167 -14.00 0.26 26.00
CA ASN A 167 -14.66 1.12 26.98
C ASN A 167 -13.87 2.41 27.26
N LEU A 168 -12.54 2.33 27.30
CA LEU A 168 -11.68 3.50 27.48
C LEU A 168 -11.70 4.42 26.27
N LEU A 169 -11.71 3.85 25.06
CA LEU A 169 -11.84 4.57 23.79
C LEU A 169 -13.19 5.31 23.73
N ARG A 170 -14.30 4.61 24.02
CA ARG A 170 -15.66 5.20 24.03
C ARG A 170 -15.83 6.30 25.06
N GLN A 171 -15.09 6.23 26.17
CA GLN A 171 -15.17 7.22 27.24
C GLN A 171 -14.15 8.36 27.07
N GLU A 172 -13.30 8.31 26.03
CA GLU A 172 -12.20 9.27 25.77
C GLU A 172 -11.32 9.54 27.00
N LYS A 173 -11.26 8.59 27.94
CA LYS A 173 -10.64 8.79 29.26
C LYS A 173 -9.12 8.72 29.24
N LEU A 174 -8.56 8.07 28.22
CA LEU A 174 -7.14 7.84 28.11
C LEU A 174 -6.55 8.77 27.06
N THR A 175 -5.36 9.34 27.35
CA THR A 175 -4.62 10.09 26.33
C THR A 175 -4.27 9.14 25.19
N LEU A 176 -4.18 9.70 23.98
CA LEU A 176 -3.94 8.90 22.80
C LEU A 176 -2.62 8.12 22.88
N GLU A 177 -1.58 8.74 23.42
CA GLU A 177 -0.26 8.11 23.63
C GLU A 177 -0.33 6.92 24.60
N ALA A 178 -1.15 7.03 25.65
CA ALA A 178 -1.35 5.94 26.58
C ALA A 178 -2.21 4.81 25.99
N MET A 179 -3.11 5.13 25.03
CA MET A 179 -3.84 4.10 24.26
C MET A 179 -2.90 3.34 23.34
N GLU A 180 -2.03 4.05 22.63
CA GLU A 180 -0.97 3.45 21.83
C GLU A 180 -0.16 2.50 22.70
N ALA A 181 0.49 2.99 23.76
CA ALA A 181 1.33 2.17 24.66
C ALA A 181 0.63 0.89 25.19
N LYS A 182 -0.68 0.93 25.41
CA LYS A 182 -1.45 -0.27 25.81
C LYS A 182 -1.69 -1.26 24.68
N VAL A 183 -2.12 -0.81 23.51
CA VAL A 183 -2.31 -1.65 22.31
C VAL A 183 -1.02 -2.42 21.99
N VAL A 184 0.09 -1.75 22.24
CA VAL A 184 1.45 -2.19 21.98
C VAL A 184 1.88 -3.26 22.96
N THR A 185 1.58 -3.05 24.24
CA THR A 185 1.84 -4.02 25.29
C THR A 185 1.06 -5.32 25.01
N LEU A 186 -0.18 -5.20 24.53
CA LEU A 186 -0.99 -6.37 24.14
C LEU A 186 -0.43 -7.08 22.92
N ALA A 187 -0.01 -6.35 21.89
CA ALA A 187 0.59 -6.93 20.69
C ALA A 187 1.89 -7.71 20.98
N ASN A 188 2.65 -7.32 22.02
CA ASN A 188 3.89 -7.98 22.42
C ASN A 188 3.70 -9.05 23.54
N SER A 189 2.46 -9.37 23.92
CA SER A 189 2.20 -10.37 24.95
C SER A 189 2.67 -11.77 24.53
N GLN A 190 3.29 -12.51 25.45
CA GLN A 190 3.80 -13.86 25.18
C GLN A 190 2.67 -14.88 24.91
N SER A 191 1.47 -14.64 25.44
CA SER A 191 0.32 -15.56 25.35
C SER A 191 -0.41 -15.49 24.01
N TYR A 192 -0.59 -14.28 23.46
CA TYR A 192 -1.42 -14.04 22.28
C TYR A 192 -0.80 -13.08 21.25
N GLY A 193 0.39 -12.55 21.51
CA GLY A 193 1.07 -11.60 20.62
C GLY A 193 1.38 -12.18 19.23
N SER A 194 1.68 -13.48 19.13
CA SER A 194 1.89 -14.15 17.84
C SER A 194 0.61 -14.26 17.00
N GLN A 195 -0.55 -14.35 17.66
CA GLN A 195 -1.86 -14.46 17.00
C GLN A 195 -2.36 -13.09 16.59
N ILE A 196 -2.14 -12.08 17.44
CA ILE A 196 -2.35 -10.68 17.08
C ILE A 196 -1.46 -10.32 15.87
N ALA A 197 -0.16 -10.63 15.92
CA ALA A 197 0.77 -10.32 14.84
C ALA A 197 0.45 -11.04 13.50
N SER A 198 -0.24 -12.18 13.53
CA SER A 198 -0.61 -12.92 12.32
C SER A 198 -1.95 -12.51 11.72
N HIS A 199 -2.79 -11.77 12.46
CA HIS A 199 -4.16 -11.41 12.05
C HIS A 199 -4.41 -9.89 12.02
N VAL A 200 -3.56 -9.10 12.67
CA VAL A 200 -3.50 -7.64 12.51
C VAL A 200 -2.77 -7.36 11.20
N MET A 201 -3.50 -6.86 10.21
CA MET A 201 -3.08 -6.81 8.80
C MET A 201 -2.30 -5.56 8.43
N MET A 202 -2.37 -4.50 9.26
CA MET A 202 -1.37 -3.46 9.18
C MET A 202 -0.09 -4.07 9.72
N ALA A 203 0.97 -4.06 8.93
CA ALA A 203 2.29 -4.35 9.47
C ALA A 203 2.49 -3.54 10.77
N THR A 204 3.22 -4.14 11.68
CA THR A 204 3.80 -3.69 12.97
C THR A 204 3.62 -2.25 13.46
N ILE A 205 2.70 -1.98 14.41
CA ILE A 205 2.62 -0.73 15.25
C ILE A 205 4.00 -0.22 15.79
N TYR A 206 5.09 -0.98 15.70
CA TYR A 206 6.45 -0.48 15.73
C TYR A 206 7.35 -1.12 14.68
N HIS A 207 7.84 -0.31 13.75
CA HIS A 207 9.16 -0.36 13.15
C HIS A 207 9.35 0.85 12.23
N ASP A 208 9.20 2.04 12.81
CA ASP A 208 10.28 3.00 12.64
C ASP A 208 10.81 3.31 14.05
N ARG A 209 11.75 2.47 14.48
CA ARG A 209 12.67 2.92 15.53
C ARG A 209 13.54 3.90 14.78
N SER A 210 13.27 5.21 14.90
CA SER A 210 14.20 6.22 14.44
C SER A 210 15.53 5.84 15.08
N ARG A 211 16.42 5.27 14.28
CA ARG A 211 17.77 5.00 14.74
C ARG A 211 18.36 6.37 14.98
N ASP A 212 19.08 6.54 16.09
CA ASP A 212 19.83 7.77 16.27
C ASP A 212 20.85 7.93 15.12
N LYS A 213 21.57 9.07 15.11
CA LYS A 213 22.58 9.35 14.09
C LYS A 213 23.70 8.30 14.02
N ASP A 214 23.81 7.46 15.05
CA ASP A 214 24.82 6.41 15.21
C ASP A 214 24.29 5.01 14.87
N GLY A 215 23.00 4.90 14.51
CA GLY A 215 22.38 3.66 14.08
C GLY A 215 21.79 2.82 15.21
N GLU A 216 21.72 3.31 16.44
CA GLU A 216 21.20 2.58 17.60
C GLU A 216 19.71 2.84 17.84
N LEU A 217 19.06 1.91 18.55
CA LEU A 217 17.61 1.93 18.78
C LEU A 217 17.26 2.86 19.96
N VAL A 218 16.48 3.92 19.73
CA VAL A 218 16.13 4.91 20.76
C VAL A 218 15.16 4.32 21.82
N PRO A 219 15.40 4.54 23.15
CA PRO A 219 14.54 4.06 24.24
C PRO A 219 13.17 4.78 24.34
N LEU A 220 12.19 4.08 24.95
CA LEU A 220 10.76 4.46 25.07
C LEU A 220 10.45 5.65 25.99
N ASP A 221 11.43 6.31 26.59
CA ASP A 221 11.26 7.33 27.63
C ASP A 221 11.21 8.77 27.10
N HIS A 222 11.35 8.98 25.78
CA HIS A 222 11.31 10.29 25.13
C HIS A 222 9.95 10.55 24.46
N GLU A 223 9.51 11.82 24.44
CA GLU A 223 8.29 12.26 23.74
C GLU A 223 8.43 11.99 22.24
N HIS A 224 7.89 10.87 21.78
CA HIS A 224 7.79 10.54 20.37
C HIS A 224 6.48 11.08 19.80
N HIS A 225 6.52 12.17 19.06
CA HIS A 225 5.44 12.52 18.14
C HIS A 225 5.79 11.98 16.75
N ALA A 226 5.79 10.67 16.59
CA ALA A 226 5.96 10.03 15.29
C ALA A 226 4.99 10.69 14.28
N ALA A 227 5.52 11.15 13.14
CA ALA A 227 4.68 11.41 11.98
C ALA A 227 3.84 10.16 11.75
N TYR A 228 2.52 10.30 11.60
CA TYR A 228 1.62 9.15 11.56
C TYR A 228 1.86 8.34 10.31
N TYR A 229 2.78 7.43 10.48
CA TYR A 229 2.96 6.28 9.68
C TYR A 229 2.87 5.10 10.64
N ILE A 230 1.97 4.20 10.28
CA ILE A 230 1.94 2.83 10.72
C ILE A 230 3.19 2.21 10.07
N PRO A 231 4.28 1.92 10.78
CA PRO A 231 4.99 0.70 10.45
C PRO A 231 4.04 -0.48 10.63
#